data_AF-A0A7G8EMQ8-F1
#
_entry.id   AF-A0A7G8EMQ8-F1
#
_cell.length_a   1.000
_cell.length_b   1.000
_cell.length_c   1.000
_cell.angle_alpha   90.00
_cell.angle_beta   90.00
_cell.angle_gamma   90.00
#
_symmetry.space_group_name_H-M   'P 1'
#
loop_
_entity.id
_entity.type
_entity.pdbx_description
1 polymer ?
#
loop_
_entity_poly.entity_id
_entity_poly.type
_entity_poly.pdbx_seq_one_letter_code
_entity_poly.pdbx_strand_id
1 'polypeptide(L)'
;MATCGTYTFSGFSGVTERHLYLHHDGYPTGAAWRFAAAQRETADVSSFLATFLSTQHQAEPLLSPEQAADAEYRYRVQLLPGTDPHLEVQCWRRMPGGGTWIPRCGPMPLAAFIQRFLPGDQL
;
A
#
# COMPACT_ATOMS: atom_id res chain seq x y z
N MET A 1 1.17 -20.99 0.69
CA MET A 1 1.85 -20.12 -0.28
C MET A 1 1.84 -18.73 0.29
N ALA A 2 3.00 -18.07 0.38
CA ALA A 2 3.03 -16.66 0.72
C ALA A 2 2.46 -15.88 -0.48
N THR A 3 1.53 -14.97 -0.23
CA THR A 3 1.08 -14.03 -1.27
C THR A 3 1.99 -12.82 -1.28
N CYS A 4 2.35 -12.38 -2.46
CA CYS A 4 3.21 -11.24 -2.68
C CYS A 4 2.38 -10.01 -3.10
N GLY A 5 2.92 -8.82 -2.84
CA GLY A 5 2.24 -7.56 -3.14
C GLY A 5 3.19 -6.48 -3.62
N THR A 6 2.76 -5.70 -4.61
CA THR A 6 3.45 -4.44 -4.96
C THR A 6 2.73 -3.24 -4.38
N TYR A 7 3.48 -2.24 -3.96
CA TYR A 7 2.97 -0.99 -3.39
C TYR A 7 3.52 0.17 -4.21
N THR A 8 2.63 1.05 -4.68
CA THR A 8 3.00 2.27 -5.41
C THR A 8 2.56 3.48 -4.60
N PHE A 9 3.50 4.35 -4.27
CA PHE A 9 3.26 5.59 -3.53
C PHE A 9 3.45 6.79 -4.43
N SER A 10 2.55 7.76 -4.37
CA SER A 10 2.63 9.00 -5.14
C SER A 10 2.07 10.20 -4.36
N GLY A 11 2.41 11.41 -4.81
CA GLY A 11 1.96 12.66 -4.18
C GLY A 11 2.80 13.13 -2.98
N PHE A 12 3.86 12.41 -2.62
CA PHE A 12 4.80 12.79 -1.56
C PHE A 12 5.88 13.74 -2.10
N SER A 13 6.32 14.69 -1.27
CA SER A 13 7.31 15.70 -1.69
C SER A 13 8.62 15.08 -2.19
N GLY A 14 9.09 15.48 -3.37
CA GLY A 14 10.35 15.00 -3.94
C GLY A 14 10.29 13.56 -4.50
N VAL A 15 9.12 12.94 -4.53
CA VAL A 15 8.91 11.58 -5.06
C VAL A 15 7.80 11.60 -6.11
N THR A 16 8.16 11.40 -7.38
CA THR A 16 7.17 11.28 -8.46
C THR A 16 6.29 10.05 -8.22
N GLU A 17 6.91 8.87 -8.18
CA GLU A 17 6.31 7.62 -7.69
C GLU A 17 7.39 6.78 -7.01
N ARG A 18 7.00 5.96 -6.03
CA ARG A 18 7.86 4.96 -5.39
C ARG A 18 7.16 3.60 -5.47
N HIS A 19 7.81 2.64 -6.11
CA HIS A 19 7.29 1.27 -6.21
C HIS A 19 8.10 0.35 -5.30
N LEU A 20 7.40 -0.52 -4.57
CA LEU A 20 7.98 -1.49 -3.65
C LEU A 20 7.38 -2.87 -3.91
N TYR A 21 8.17 -3.90 -3.64
CA TYR A 21 7.77 -5.29 -3.63
C TYR A 21 7.92 -5.88 -2.23
N LEU A 22 6.93 -6.66 -1.80
CA LEU A 22 6.98 -7.43 -0.56
C LEU A 22 6.57 -8.87 -0.86
N HIS A 23 7.44 -9.81 -0.48
CA HIS A 23 7.31 -11.25 -0.73
C HIS A 23 6.25 -11.94 0.12
N HIS A 24 5.74 -11.28 1.16
CA HIS A 24 4.84 -11.88 2.15
C HIS A 24 3.69 -10.95 2.52
N ASP A 25 2.58 -11.54 2.93
CA ASP A 25 1.38 -10.86 3.40
C ASP A 25 0.80 -9.86 2.39
N GLY A 26 0.86 -10.21 1.10
CA GLY A 26 0.27 -9.46 0.01
C GLY A 26 -1.26 -9.37 0.06
N TYR A 27 -1.97 -10.15 0.88
CA TYR A 27 -3.42 -9.99 1.08
C TYR A 27 -3.78 -8.61 1.66
N PRO A 28 -5.02 -8.09 1.43
CA PRO A 28 -5.46 -6.80 1.96
C PRO A 28 -5.31 -6.65 3.48
N THR A 29 -5.47 -7.72 4.25
CA THR A 29 -5.25 -7.69 5.71
C THR A 29 -3.78 -7.46 6.07
N GLY A 30 -2.84 -8.07 5.33
CA GLY A 30 -1.42 -7.84 5.52
C GLY A 30 -1.01 -6.42 5.13
N ALA A 31 -1.51 -5.93 3.99
CA ALA A 31 -1.32 -4.53 3.60
C ALA A 31 -1.88 -3.56 4.65
N ALA A 32 -3.08 -3.82 5.18
CA ALA A 32 -3.70 -3.01 6.23
C ALA A 32 -2.86 -2.97 7.51
N TRP A 33 -2.31 -4.11 7.94
CA TRP A 33 -1.39 -4.15 9.09
C TRP A 33 -0.13 -3.30 8.86
N ARG A 34 0.47 -3.36 7.67
CA ARG A 34 1.65 -2.53 7.32
C ARG A 34 1.32 -1.05 7.31
N PHE A 35 0.16 -0.68 6.77
CA PHE A 35 -0.31 0.70 6.78
C PHE A 35 -0.59 1.21 8.19
N ALA A 36 -1.26 0.40 9.03
CA ALA A 36 -1.51 0.75 10.43
C ALA A 36 -0.20 0.91 11.21
N ALA A 37 0.78 0.01 11.00
CA ALA A 37 2.10 0.14 11.61
C ALA A 37 2.77 1.47 11.25
N ALA A 38 2.78 1.85 9.97
CA ALA A 38 3.32 3.14 9.55
C ALA A 38 2.53 4.34 10.13
N GLN A 39 1.20 4.23 10.21
CA GLN A 39 0.34 5.31 10.72
C GLN A 39 0.51 5.56 12.22
N ARG A 40 0.82 4.54 13.02
CA ARG A 40 1.08 4.73 14.46
C ARG A 40 2.37 5.49 14.75
N GLU A 41 3.34 5.38 13.87
CA GLU A 41 4.66 6.00 14.02
C GLU A 41 4.69 7.46 13.51
N THR A 42 3.64 7.93 12.82
CA THR A 42 3.52 9.33 12.41
C THR A 42 2.08 9.81 12.33
N ALA A 43 1.77 10.93 12.99
CA ALA A 43 0.52 11.65 12.80
C ALA A 43 0.50 12.52 11.53
N ASP A 44 1.69 12.84 10.98
CA ASP A 44 1.81 13.61 9.73
C ASP A 44 1.71 12.69 8.51
N VAL A 45 0.65 12.88 7.71
CA VAL A 45 0.40 12.15 6.46
C VAL A 45 1.49 12.37 5.41
N SER A 46 2.17 13.53 5.44
CA SER A 46 3.25 13.86 4.50
C SER A 46 4.49 13.00 4.75
N SER A 47 4.70 12.59 6.00
CA SER A 47 5.80 11.73 6.42
C SER A 47 5.50 10.23 6.25
N PHE A 48 4.26 9.85 5.90
CA PHE A 48 3.82 8.45 5.85
C PHE A 48 4.71 7.54 4.99
N LEU A 49 5.14 7.99 3.80
CA LEU A 49 6.02 7.17 2.95
C LEU A 49 7.37 6.87 3.62
N ALA A 50 7.99 7.87 4.26
CA ALA A 50 9.26 7.68 4.95
C ALA A 50 9.11 6.68 6.11
N THR A 51 8.01 6.80 6.86
CA THR A 51 7.67 5.90 7.97
C THR A 51 7.29 4.49 7.49
N PHE A 52 6.60 4.37 6.36
CA PHE A 52 6.35 3.06 5.75
C PHE A 52 7.67 2.39 5.37
N LEU A 53 8.60 3.11 4.74
CA LEU A 53 9.91 2.56 4.39
C LEU A 53 10.73 2.17 5.63
N SER A 54 10.65 2.92 6.73
CA SER A 54 11.37 2.59 7.96
C SER A 54 10.81 1.37 8.67
N THR A 55 9.51 1.09 8.54
CA THR A 55 8.86 -0.09 9.16
C THR A 55 8.93 -1.35 8.28
N GLN A 56 9.15 -1.20 6.97
CA GLN A 56 9.17 -2.31 6.01
C GLN A 56 10.59 -2.63 5.50
N HIS A 57 11.47 -3.11 6.39
CA HIS A 57 12.88 -3.40 6.05
C HIS A 57 13.09 -4.43 4.93
N GLN A 58 12.10 -5.29 4.67
CA GLN A 58 12.14 -6.30 3.62
C GLN A 58 11.51 -5.83 2.30
N ALA A 59 11.09 -4.56 2.21
CA ALA A 59 10.55 -4.02 0.98
C ALA A 59 11.66 -3.79 -0.05
N GLU A 60 11.51 -4.40 -1.22
CA GLU A 60 12.46 -4.25 -2.32
C GLU A 60 12.01 -3.13 -3.26
N PRO A 61 12.89 -2.19 -3.65
CA PRO A 61 12.53 -1.14 -4.59
C PRO A 61 12.31 -1.70 -6.00
N LEU A 62 11.27 -1.23 -6.67
CA LEU A 62 10.99 -1.51 -8.07
C LEU A 62 11.10 -0.22 -8.91
N LEU A 63 11.44 -0.36 -10.19
CA LEU A 63 11.28 0.66 -11.21
C LEU A 63 9.83 0.81 -11.65
N SER A 64 9.07 -0.30 -11.67
CA SER A 64 7.63 -0.31 -11.96
C SER A 64 6.95 -1.53 -11.34
N PRO A 65 5.64 -1.48 -11.04
CA PRO A 65 4.93 -2.61 -10.44
C PRO A 65 4.81 -3.83 -11.38
N GLU A 66 5.11 -3.69 -12.66
CA GLU A 66 5.16 -4.78 -13.65
C GLU A 66 6.37 -5.70 -13.47
N GLN A 67 7.44 -5.25 -12.82
CA GLN A 67 8.63 -6.08 -12.58
C GLN A 67 8.37 -7.25 -11.65
N ALA A 68 7.42 -7.13 -10.72
CA ALA A 68 6.99 -8.22 -9.84
C ALA A 68 5.94 -9.09 -10.55
N ALA A 69 6.41 -9.94 -11.47
CA ALA A 69 5.58 -10.79 -12.30
C ALA A 69 4.82 -11.88 -11.52
N ASP A 70 5.21 -12.14 -10.27
CA ASP A 70 4.63 -13.09 -9.32
C ASP A 70 3.64 -12.45 -8.33
N ALA A 71 3.58 -11.12 -8.22
CA ALA A 71 2.66 -10.44 -7.31
C ALA A 71 1.19 -10.78 -7.59
N GLU A 72 0.45 -11.21 -6.58
CA GLU A 72 -1.00 -11.45 -6.69
C GLU A 72 -1.82 -10.22 -6.30
N TYR A 73 -1.20 -9.25 -5.62
CA TYR A 73 -1.86 -8.02 -5.18
C TYR A 73 -1.09 -6.76 -5.57
N ARG A 74 -1.84 -5.70 -5.86
CA ARG A 74 -1.30 -4.35 -6.06
C ARG A 74 -2.02 -3.37 -5.17
N TYR A 75 -1.26 -2.45 -4.61
CA TYR A 75 -1.74 -1.33 -3.81
C TYR A 75 -1.20 -0.04 -4.40
N ARG A 76 -2.08 0.94 -4.61
CA ARG A 76 -1.69 2.32 -4.88
C ARG A 76 -2.08 3.15 -3.68
N VAL A 77 -1.12 3.87 -3.11
CA VAL A 77 -1.31 4.80 -2.00
C VAL A 77 -0.96 6.19 -2.50
N GLN A 78 -1.91 7.11 -2.45
CA GLN A 78 -1.73 8.46 -2.95
C GLN A 78 -1.95 9.46 -1.82
N LEU A 79 -1.00 10.38 -1.64
CA LEU A 79 -1.22 11.57 -0.83
C LEU A 79 -1.97 12.60 -1.67
N LEU A 80 -3.17 12.96 -1.24
CA LEU A 80 -3.94 14.05 -1.85
C LEU A 80 -3.67 15.36 -1.12
N PRO A 81 -3.14 16.39 -1.80
CA PRO A 81 -2.92 17.69 -1.19
C PRO A 81 -4.24 18.44 -1.03
N GLY A 82 -4.32 19.34 -0.05
CA GLY A 82 -5.50 20.18 0.18
C GLY A 82 -5.45 20.85 1.55
N THR A 83 -6.58 21.45 1.94
CA THR A 83 -6.76 22.03 3.28
C THR A 83 -6.72 20.96 4.38
N ASP A 84 -7.16 19.73 4.04
CA ASP A 84 -7.08 18.54 4.88
C ASP A 84 -6.40 17.41 4.07
N PRO A 85 -5.06 17.35 4.07
CA PRO A 85 -4.33 16.35 3.30
C PRO A 85 -4.60 14.95 3.86
N HIS A 86 -4.83 13.99 2.98
CA HIS A 86 -5.14 12.62 3.38
C HIS A 86 -4.62 11.60 2.37
N LEU A 87 -4.59 10.35 2.81
CA LEU A 87 -4.12 9.22 2.02
C LEU A 87 -5.30 8.44 1.44
N GLU A 88 -5.28 8.20 0.13
CA GLU A 88 -6.19 7.28 -0.54
C GLU A 88 -5.48 5.98 -0.92
N VAL A 89 -6.20 4.86 -0.78
CA VAL A 89 -5.74 3.53 -1.17
C VAL A 89 -6.65 2.96 -2.25
N GLN A 90 -6.03 2.36 -3.26
CA GLN A 90 -6.68 1.51 -4.25
C GLN A 90 -5.99 0.14 -4.25
N CYS A 91 -6.75 -0.93 -4.48
CA CYS A 91 -6.20 -2.26 -4.47
C CYS A 91 -6.78 -3.16 -5.55
N TRP A 92 -5.92 -3.99 -6.12
CA TRP A 92 -6.25 -4.97 -7.16
C TRP A 92 -5.74 -6.34 -6.75
N ARG A 93 -6.41 -7.38 -7.25
CA ARG A 93 -5.91 -8.75 -7.23
C ARG A 93 -5.70 -9.25 -8.65
N ARG A 94 -4.77 -10.17 -8.82
CA ARG A 94 -4.62 -10.98 -10.02
C ARG A 94 -4.78 -12.44 -9.64
N MET A 95 -5.56 -13.18 -10.41
CA MET A 95 -5.71 -14.62 -10.20
C MET A 95 -4.44 -15.34 -10.67
N PRO A 96 -3.98 -16.41 -9.99
CA PRO A 96 -2.91 -17.25 -10.49
C PRO A 96 -3.21 -17.72 -11.92
N GLY A 97 -2.25 -17.55 -12.84
CA GLY A 97 -2.42 -17.90 -14.26
C GLY A 97 -3.26 -16.90 -15.08
N GLY A 98 -3.82 -15.85 -14.47
CA GLY A 98 -4.53 -14.77 -15.16
C GLY A 98 -3.63 -13.57 -15.44
N GLY A 99 -3.75 -12.96 -16.61
CA GLY A 99 -3.01 -11.74 -16.97
C GLY A 99 -3.64 -10.43 -16.50
N THR A 100 -4.88 -10.48 -15.97
CA THR A 100 -5.69 -9.28 -15.73
C THR A 100 -5.79 -8.92 -14.25
N TRP A 101 -5.62 -7.63 -13.95
CA TRP A 101 -5.86 -7.06 -12.62
C TRP A 101 -7.34 -6.76 -12.41
N ILE A 102 -7.89 -7.28 -11.32
CA ILE A 102 -9.29 -7.11 -10.93
C ILE A 102 -9.34 -6.19 -9.71
N PRO A 103 -10.04 -5.05 -9.77
CA PRO A 103 -10.23 -4.18 -8.61
C PRO A 103 -10.82 -4.94 -7.42
N ARG A 104 -10.25 -4.74 -6.23
CA ARG A 104 -10.75 -5.28 -4.95
C ARG A 104 -11.28 -4.18 -4.03
N CYS A 105 -10.71 -3.00 -4.12
CA CYS A 105 -11.21 -1.78 -3.49
C CYS A 105 -10.97 -0.60 -4.43
N GLY A 106 -11.93 0.33 -4.46
CA GLY A 106 -11.77 1.60 -5.15
C GLY A 106 -10.98 2.59 -4.31
N PRO A 107 -10.75 3.81 -4.82
CA PRO A 107 -10.15 4.88 -4.03
C PRO A 107 -10.95 5.05 -2.74
N MET A 108 -10.27 4.89 -1.62
CA MET A 108 -10.88 5.08 -0.31
C MET A 108 -9.83 5.59 0.69
N PRO A 109 -10.25 6.31 1.74
CA PRO A 109 -9.32 6.77 2.76
C PRO A 109 -8.53 5.62 3.37
N LEU A 110 -7.24 5.84 3.67
CA LEU A 110 -6.36 4.86 4.30
C LEU A 110 -6.98 4.29 5.59
N ALA A 111 -7.54 5.16 6.43
CA ALA A 111 -8.22 4.74 7.66
C ALA A 111 -9.40 3.79 7.40
N ALA A 112 -10.20 4.07 6.36
CA ALA A 112 -11.31 3.20 5.96
C ALA A 112 -10.81 1.85 5.40
N PHE A 113 -9.70 1.86 4.67
CA PHE A 113 -9.05 0.63 4.21
C PHE A 113 -8.57 -0.23 5.40
N ILE A 114 -7.89 0.38 6.39
CA ILE A 114 -7.40 -0.32 7.58
C ILE A 114 -8.57 -0.91 8.37
N GLN A 115 -9.59 -0.12 8.69
CA GLN A 115 -10.77 -0.60 9.41
C GLN A 115 -11.48 -1.76 8.70
N ARG A 116 -11.54 -1.71 7.36
CA ARG A 116 -12.19 -2.76 6.56
C ARG A 116 -11.44 -4.08 6.58
N PHE A 117 -10.11 -4.06 6.51
CA PHE A 117 -9.28 -5.26 6.30
C PHE A 117 -8.51 -5.72 7.53
N LEU A 118 -8.49 -4.90 8.59
CA LEU A 118 -7.93 -5.21 9.91
C LEU A 118 -8.92 -4.73 11.00
N PRO A 119 -10.11 -5.34 11.10
CA PRO A 119 -11.11 -4.94 12.08
C PRO A 119 -10.61 -5.22 13.51
N GLY A 120 -10.76 -4.25 14.41
CA GLY A 120 -10.28 -4.33 15.79
C GLY A 120 -8.95 -3.61 16.05
N ASP A 121 -8.30 -3.13 14.99
CA ASP A 121 -7.17 -2.22 15.12
C ASP A 121 -7.68 -0.83 15.55
N GLN A 122 -7.36 -0.42 16.78
CA GLN A 122 -7.57 0.96 17.22
C GLN A 122 -6.41 1.79 16.71
N LEU A 123 -6.65 2.50 15.60
CA LEU A 123 -5.77 3.57 15.11
C LEU A 123 -5.81 4.77 16.06
#